data_AF-A0A9D6TW14-F1
#
_entry.id   AF-A0A9D6TW14-F1
#
_cell.length_a   1.000
_cell.length_b   1.000
_cell.length_c   1.000
_cell.angle_alpha   90.00
_cell.angle_beta   90.00
_cell.angle_gamma   90.00
#
_symmetry.space_group_name_H-M   'P 1'
#
loop_
_entity.id
_entity.type
_entity.pdbx_description
1 polymer ?
#
loop_
_entity_poly.entity_id
_entity_poly.type
_entity_poly.pdbx_seq_one_letter_code
_entity_poly.pdbx_strand_id
1 'polypeptide(L)'
;MRAAAWLLGLVLAAGCAPPAPSALTAEVRCDAERGLRHRCTVRLADGDLPFLGATVVLSADMPSMPLAHHVPPVTCMPGGSPGTYVGTLDFEMPGRWMLGIRITGPRPDYLTREVDVRG
;
A
#
# COMPACT_ATOMS: atom_id res chain seq x y z
N MET A 1 -53.54 10.83 46.63
CA MET A 1 -52.53 11.24 45.63
C MET A 1 -51.25 10.43 45.86
N ARG A 2 -51.00 9.37 45.09
CA ARG A 2 -49.72 8.61 45.13
C ARG A 2 -49.38 8.21 43.70
N ALA A 3 -48.42 8.90 43.09
CA ALA A 3 -47.94 8.61 41.74
C ALA A 3 -46.95 7.44 41.81
N ALA A 4 -47.22 6.37 41.06
CA ALA A 4 -46.29 5.26 40.86
C ALA A 4 -45.42 5.58 39.64
N ALA A 5 -44.14 5.84 39.88
CA ALA A 5 -43.16 6.05 38.82
C ALA A 5 -42.64 4.69 38.34
N TRP A 6 -43.00 4.32 37.10
CA TRP A 6 -42.47 3.15 36.43
C TRP A 6 -41.22 3.56 35.65
N LEU A 7 -40.04 3.17 36.13
CA LEU A 7 -38.79 3.26 35.39
C LEU A 7 -38.70 2.04 34.46
N LEU A 8 -39.07 2.20 33.19
CA LEU A 8 -38.75 1.22 32.15
C LEU A 8 -37.26 1.33 31.82
N GLY A 9 -36.51 0.27 32.14
CA GLY A 9 -35.11 0.11 31.79
C GLY A 9 -34.90 0.00 30.28
N LEU A 10 -33.99 0.81 29.76
CA LEU A 10 -33.54 0.76 28.37
C LEU A 10 -32.52 -0.38 28.22
N VAL A 11 -32.89 -1.47 27.56
CA VAL A 11 -31.97 -2.56 27.22
C VAL A 11 -31.16 -2.14 26.00
N LEU A 12 -29.87 -1.84 26.18
CA LEU A 12 -28.95 -1.64 25.04
C LEU A 12 -28.63 -3.01 24.42
N ALA A 13 -29.19 -3.28 23.24
CA ALA A 13 -28.75 -4.37 22.40
C ALA A 13 -27.37 -4.02 21.80
N ALA A 14 -26.30 -4.58 22.38
CA ALA A 14 -24.97 -4.53 21.80
C ALA A 14 -24.92 -5.47 20.58
N GLY A 15 -25.05 -4.92 19.37
CA GLY A 15 -24.92 -5.68 18.13
C GLY A 15 -23.48 -6.11 17.88
N CYS A 16 -23.26 -7.41 17.63
CA CYS A 16 -21.99 -7.93 17.10
C CYS A 16 -21.84 -7.45 15.64
N ALA A 17 -21.08 -6.38 15.42
CA ALA A 17 -20.59 -6.06 14.08
C ALA A 17 -19.38 -6.96 13.76
N PRO A 18 -19.26 -7.49 12.53
CA PRO A 18 -18.03 -8.14 12.11
C PRO A 18 -16.87 -7.14 12.11
N PRO A 19 -15.63 -7.58 12.40
CA PRO A 19 -14.47 -6.71 12.31
C PRO A 19 -14.35 -6.15 10.88
N ALA A 20 -14.02 -4.86 10.78
CA ALA A 20 -13.77 -4.25 9.48
C ALA A 20 -12.61 -4.96 8.78
N PRO A 21 -12.67 -5.13 7.44
CA PRO A 21 -11.54 -5.69 6.69
C PRO A 21 -10.30 -4.81 6.92
N SER A 22 -9.15 -5.46 7.19
CA SER A 22 -7.88 -4.76 7.31
C SER A 22 -7.51 -4.09 5.98
N ALA A 23 -6.97 -2.88 6.06
CA ALA A 23 -6.44 -2.17 4.90
C ALA A 23 -5.13 -2.85 4.45
N LEU A 24 -4.91 -2.96 3.14
CA LEU A 24 -3.59 -3.40 2.65
C LEU A 24 -2.55 -2.33 2.98
N THR A 25 -1.38 -2.77 3.41
CA THR A 25 -0.24 -1.90 3.60
C THR A 25 0.88 -2.31 2.64
N ALA A 26 1.62 -1.31 2.19
CA ALA A 26 2.82 -1.49 1.39
C ALA A 26 3.97 -0.74 2.03
N GLU A 27 5.00 -1.48 2.43
CA GLU A 27 6.32 -0.93 2.72
C GLU A 27 7.17 -1.05 1.46
N VAL A 28 7.94 0.00 1.17
CA VAL A 28 8.75 0.06 -0.05
C VAL A 28 10.17 0.44 0.32
N ARG A 29 11.12 -0.28 -0.26
CA ARG A 29 12.53 0.04 -0.23
C ARG A 29 13.10 -0.03 -1.64
N CYS A 30 13.72 1.05 -2.11
CA CYS A 30 14.42 1.08 -3.38
C CYS A 30 15.92 1.28 -3.13
N ASP A 31 16.73 0.28 -3.50
CA ASP A 31 18.19 0.32 -3.36
C ASP A 31 18.82 0.51 -4.75
N ALA A 32 19.80 1.42 -4.87
CA ALA A 32 20.50 1.66 -6.12
C ALA A 32 21.28 0.40 -6.56
N GLU A 33 21.05 -0.06 -7.80
CA GLU A 33 21.85 -1.10 -8.44
C GLU A 33 23.01 -0.48 -9.23
N ARG A 34 22.71 0.62 -9.96
CA ARG A 34 23.68 1.36 -10.77
C ARG A 34 23.12 2.74 -11.14
N GLY A 35 23.75 3.80 -10.64
CA GLY A 35 23.27 5.16 -10.87
C GLY A 35 21.79 5.28 -10.50
N LEU A 36 20.95 5.68 -11.45
CA LEU A 36 19.51 5.87 -11.24
C LEU A 36 18.66 4.60 -11.40
N ARG A 37 19.27 3.47 -11.74
CA ARG A 37 18.60 2.16 -11.73
C ARG A 37 18.49 1.64 -10.30
N HIS A 38 17.28 1.41 -9.84
CA HIS A 38 16.98 0.99 -8.47
C HIS A 38 16.18 -0.30 -8.44
N ARG A 39 16.58 -1.22 -7.55
CA ARG A 39 15.81 -2.41 -7.20
C ARG A 39 14.84 -2.05 -6.09
N CYS A 40 13.55 -2.02 -6.41
CA CYS A 40 12.49 -1.75 -5.45
C CYS A 40 11.89 -3.06 -4.93
N THR A 41 11.91 -3.23 -3.62
CA THR A 41 11.22 -4.32 -2.91
C THR A 41 9.97 -3.75 -2.24
N VAL A 42 8.81 -4.31 -2.58
CA VAL A 42 7.52 -4.02 -1.97
C VAL A 42 7.17 -5.16 -1.02
N ARG A 43 6.90 -4.85 0.24
CA ARG A 43 6.33 -5.80 1.20
C ARG A 43 4.86 -5.47 1.40
N LEU A 44 3.98 -6.36 0.94
CA LEU A 44 2.54 -6.23 1.09
C LEU A 44 2.04 -7.05 2.28
N ALA A 45 1.15 -6.46 3.07
CA ALA A 45 0.49 -7.12 4.18
C ALA A 45 -1.00 -6.79 4.24
N ASP A 46 -1.78 -7.74 4.76
CA ASP A 46 -3.19 -7.59 5.13
C ASP A 46 -3.30 -7.76 6.65
N GLY A 47 -3.30 -6.64 7.38
CA GLY A 47 -3.03 -6.67 8.82
C GLY A 47 -1.60 -7.16 9.09
N ASP A 48 -1.44 -8.15 9.96
CA ASP A 48 -0.14 -8.73 10.31
C ASP A 48 0.32 -9.88 9.39
N LEU A 49 -0.52 -10.26 8.41
CA LEU A 49 -0.25 -11.38 7.53
C LEU A 49 0.33 -10.92 6.19
N PRO A 50 1.32 -11.64 5.62
CA PRO A 50 1.85 -11.32 4.30
C PRO A 50 0.76 -11.50 3.23
N PHE A 51 0.66 -10.54 2.30
CA PHE A 51 -0.35 -10.57 1.25
C PHE A 51 0.18 -11.28 -0.01
N LEU A 52 -0.39 -12.46 -0.29
CA LEU A 52 0.09 -13.39 -1.32
C LEU A 52 -0.80 -13.39 -2.56
N GLY A 53 -0.25 -13.89 -3.67
CA GLY A 53 -0.99 -14.11 -4.91
C GLY A 53 -1.36 -12.83 -5.66
N ALA A 54 -0.76 -11.70 -5.30
CA ALA A 54 -0.97 -10.44 -5.99
C ALA A 54 -0.09 -10.33 -7.24
N THR A 55 -0.60 -9.68 -8.26
CA THR A 55 0.24 -9.03 -9.27
C THR A 55 0.48 -7.60 -8.82
N VAL A 56 1.75 -7.21 -8.71
CA VAL A 56 2.16 -5.88 -8.29
C VAL A 56 2.80 -5.17 -9.48
N VAL A 57 2.32 -3.97 -9.78
CA VAL A 57 2.86 -3.10 -10.83
C VAL A 57 3.28 -1.79 -10.20
N LEU A 58 4.52 -1.40 -10.43
CA LEU A 58 5.10 -0.16 -9.96
C LEU A 58 5.13 0.88 -11.08
N SER A 59 4.79 2.12 -10.78
CA SER A 59 5.04 3.30 -11.61
C SER A 59 5.55 4.42 -10.72
N ALA A 60 6.18 5.45 -11.27
CA ALA A 60 6.59 6.60 -10.46
C ALA A 60 6.41 7.91 -11.20
N ASP A 61 6.04 8.96 -10.49
CA ASP A 61 5.95 10.32 -11.02
C ASP A 61 6.71 11.28 -10.09
N MET A 62 7.39 12.26 -10.66
CA MET A 62 8.05 13.30 -9.85
C MET A 62 7.04 14.40 -9.46
N PRO A 63 6.71 14.59 -8.16
CA PRO A 63 5.64 15.51 -7.75
C PRO A 63 5.90 16.98 -8.06
N SER A 64 7.17 17.39 -8.10
CA SER A 64 7.56 18.77 -8.39
C SER A 64 7.35 19.16 -9.85
N MET A 65 7.31 18.18 -10.75
CA MET A 65 7.07 18.38 -12.18
C MET A 65 6.14 17.27 -12.71
N PRO A 66 4.84 17.32 -12.34
CA PRO A 66 3.88 16.28 -12.71
C PRO A 66 3.83 16.07 -14.22
N LEU A 67 3.74 14.81 -14.66
CA LEU A 67 3.65 14.37 -16.06
C LEU A 67 4.89 14.63 -16.93
N ALA A 68 5.84 15.46 -16.49
CA ALA A 68 7.08 15.69 -17.23
C ALA A 68 8.10 14.56 -17.01
N HIS A 69 8.14 14.02 -15.80
CA HIS A 69 9.05 12.94 -15.41
C HIS A 69 8.25 11.78 -14.82
N HIS A 70 8.19 10.69 -15.57
CA HIS A 70 7.45 9.49 -15.20
C HIS A 70 8.27 8.24 -15.50
N VAL A 71 8.21 7.27 -14.60
CA VAL A 71 8.74 5.93 -14.85
C VAL A 71 7.58 5.07 -15.38
N PRO A 72 7.71 4.46 -16.57
CA PRO A 72 6.70 3.56 -17.12
C PRO A 72 6.36 2.41 -16.15
N PRO A 73 5.13 1.87 -16.20
CA PRO A 73 4.74 0.78 -15.32
C PRO A 73 5.60 -0.48 -15.50
N VAL A 74 6.12 -1.03 -14.40
CA VAL A 74 6.90 -2.27 -14.35
C VAL A 74 6.19 -3.30 -13.49
N THR A 75 5.96 -4.49 -14.05
CA THR A 75 5.43 -5.64 -13.30
C THR A 75 6.52 -6.23 -12.41
N CYS A 76 6.25 -6.35 -11.12
CA CYS A 76 7.14 -6.99 -10.16
C CYS A 76 7.07 -8.51 -10.25
N MET A 77 8.18 -9.16 -9.91
CA MET A 77 8.26 -10.60 -9.66
C MET A 77 8.09 -10.89 -8.17
N PRO A 78 7.60 -12.08 -7.76
CA PRO A 78 7.66 -12.51 -6.36
C PRO A 78 9.09 -12.44 -5.83
N GLY A 79 9.25 -11.90 -4.62
CA GLY A 79 10.53 -11.81 -3.94
C GLY A 79 10.87 -13.08 -3.15
N GLY A 80 11.99 -13.04 -2.43
CA GLY A 80 12.50 -14.18 -1.65
C GLY A 80 11.74 -14.48 -0.35
N SER A 81 10.74 -13.68 0.02
CA SER A 81 9.95 -13.86 1.24
C SER A 81 8.45 -13.73 0.97
N PRO A 82 7.57 -14.40 1.73
CA PRO A 82 6.12 -14.27 1.59
C PRO A 82 5.68 -12.80 1.66
N GLY A 83 4.83 -12.40 0.71
CA GLY A 83 4.31 -11.03 0.62
C GLY A 83 5.30 -10.01 0.04
N THR A 84 6.47 -10.44 -0.42
CA THR A 84 7.44 -9.55 -1.07
C THR A 84 7.35 -9.64 -2.59
N TYR A 85 7.51 -8.49 -3.24
CA TYR A 85 7.51 -8.33 -4.69
C TYR A 85 8.65 -7.41 -5.08
N VAL A 86 9.36 -7.73 -6.16
CA VAL A 86 10.57 -7.02 -6.59
C VAL A 86 10.40 -6.53 -8.02
N GLY A 87 10.63 -5.24 -8.23
CA GLY A 87 10.69 -4.61 -9.54
C GLY A 87 11.93 -3.73 -9.66
N THR A 88 12.38 -3.50 -10.88
CA THR A 88 13.48 -2.55 -11.16
C THR A 88 12.90 -1.32 -11.83
N LEU A 89 13.23 -0.16 -11.29
CA LEU A 89 12.84 1.14 -11.84
C LEU A 89 14.09 1.89 -12.29
N ASP A 90 14.02 2.44 -13.49
CA ASP A 90 15.04 3.33 -14.03
C ASP A 90 14.53 4.77 -13.88
N PHE A 91 15.03 5.49 -12.88
CA PHE A 91 14.65 6.88 -12.65
C PHE A 91 15.42 7.82 -13.59
N GLU A 92 14.81 8.95 -13.94
CA GLU A 92 15.42 9.92 -14.84
C GLU A 92 16.38 10.89 -14.13
N MET A 93 16.17 11.10 -12.82
CA MET A 93 16.99 11.99 -12.01
C MET A 93 16.87 11.69 -10.50
N PRO A 94 17.86 12.12 -9.69
CA PRO A 94 17.74 12.10 -8.23
C PRO A 94 16.60 13.01 -7.74
N GLY A 95 16.04 12.68 -6.59
CA GLY A 95 15.02 13.50 -5.91
C GLY A 95 13.89 12.68 -5.34
N ARG A 96 12.83 13.37 -4.91
CA ARG A 96 11.61 12.74 -4.39
C ARG A 96 10.70 12.32 -5.52
N TRP A 97 10.27 11.07 -5.49
CA TRP A 97 9.34 10.47 -6.44
C TRP A 97 8.13 9.90 -5.70
N MET A 98 6.95 10.01 -6.30
CA MET A 98 5.75 9.34 -5.83
C MET A 98 5.60 8.02 -6.58
N LEU A 99 5.78 6.92 -5.87
CA LEU A 99 5.60 5.58 -6.39
C LEU A 99 4.12 5.19 -6.35
N GLY A 100 3.55 4.85 -7.50
CA GLY A 100 2.27 4.17 -7.63
C GLY A 100 2.46 2.65 -7.53
N ILE A 101 1.67 2.01 -6.66
CA ILE A 101 1.71 0.58 -6.40
C ILE A 101 0.32 0.04 -6.73
N ARG A 102 0.17 -0.45 -7.96
CA ARG A 102 -1.08 -1.08 -8.40
C ARG A 102 -1.04 -2.57 -8.06
N ILE A 103 -2.04 -2.99 -7.29
CA ILE A 103 -2.17 -4.36 -6.79
C ILE A 103 -3.39 -4.97 -7.46
N THR A 104 -3.24 -6.13 -8.09
CA THR A 104 -4.37 -6.91 -8.61
C THR A 104 -4.37 -8.33 -8.07
N GLY A 105 -5.54 -8.80 -7.63
CA GLY A 105 -5.71 -10.09 -6.96
C GLY A 105 -5.01 -10.20 -5.59
N PRO A 106 -5.46 -11.11 -4.70
CA PRO A 106 -6.86 -11.53 -4.56
C PRO A 106 -7.80 -10.37 -4.22
N ARG A 107 -7.28 -9.24 -3.71
CA ARG A 107 -8.00 -7.99 -3.45
C ARG A 107 -7.31 -6.84 -4.17
N PRO A 108 -7.94 -6.23 -5.19
CA PRO A 108 -7.36 -5.08 -5.88
C PRO A 108 -7.22 -3.87 -4.95
N ASP A 109 -6.13 -3.14 -5.12
CA ASP A 109 -5.88 -1.88 -4.40
C ASP A 109 -4.90 -1.01 -5.18
N TYR A 110 -4.84 0.27 -4.84
CA TYR A 110 -3.86 1.20 -5.36
C TYR A 110 -3.30 2.05 -4.22
N LEU A 111 -2.01 1.89 -3.97
CA LEU A 111 -1.30 2.59 -2.90
C LEU A 111 -0.25 3.52 -3.50
N THR A 112 0.05 4.59 -2.79
CA THR A 112 1.15 5.50 -3.15
C THR A 112 2.17 5.59 -2.03
N ARG A 113 3.45 5.66 -2.38
CA ARG A 113 4.57 5.84 -1.43
C ARG A 113 5.59 6.81 -1.98
N GLU A 114 6.00 7.78 -1.18
CA GLU A 114 7.14 8.62 -1.53
C GLU A 114 8.44 7.84 -1.36
N VAL A 115 9.37 8.01 -2.29
CA VAL A 115 10.74 7.49 -2.22
C VAL A 115 11.74 8.60 -2.57
N ASP A 116 12.87 8.62 -1.87
CA ASP A 116 13.99 9.52 -2.15
C ASP A 116 15.05 8.77 -2.96
N VAL A 117 15.19 9.13 -4.23
CA VAL A 117 16.14 8.53 -5.17
C VAL A 117 17.44 9.30 -5.12
N ARG A 118 18.54 8.59 -4.89
CA ARG A 118 19.90 9.16 -4.86
C ARG A 118 20.71 8.59 -6.02
N GLY A 119 21.61 9.42 -6.56
CA GLY A 119 22.51 9.05 -7.66
C GLY A 119 23.72 8.25 -7.19
#